data_AF-A0A4Z0Z6H3-F1
#
_entry.id   AF-A0A4Z0Z6H3-F1
#
_cell.length_a   1.000
_cell.length_b   1.000
_cell.length_c   1.000
_cell.angle_alpha   90.00
_cell.angle_beta   90.00
_cell.angle_gamma   90.00
#
_symmetry.space_group_name_H-M   'P 1'
#
loop_
_entity.id
_entity.type
_entity.pdbx_description
1 polymer ?
#
loop_
_entity_poly.entity_id
_entity_poly.type
_entity_poly.pdbx_seq_one_letter_code
_entity_poly.pdbx_strand_id
1 'polypeptide(L)'
;MTRIVVIGAGVTGLSCALRIQEAGHSVTIVAKDFPSGFETIDAATQINFTSPWGGAHNRFILPLSDAASDSQEAREHSMALLTWEEMHALHNRYPEAGITLMKAYEYFEAPELNQTSLTEDTARNEFGMKGFRFHAKEELPEGVQLGYEYDTWCVNPMVYCAFLLRRFAYRGGKILTRGIRDPLELFEMNDLAPVDVLINASGIGFGDPDVFITTANPCPVTITRSNANGMPTFNVPRNFEGGTIIGGTKIPNYWNPNPSIQLREELLSNFAATYPDILGPDGKFTVIRDIVGRRPTRKGGMRLEKEVTQGNKCIIHAYGLGGRGYELSWGVADKVGKLVASHLGSTDVIFGQRQVKL
;
A
#
# COMPACT_ATOMS: atom_id res chain seq x y z
N MET A 1 -19.21 3.09 -24.00
CA MET A 1 -18.15 2.62 -23.09
C MET A 1 -17.04 3.66 -23.09
N THR A 2 -16.81 4.31 -21.94
CA THR A 2 -15.77 5.33 -21.76
C THR A 2 -14.37 4.74 -21.94
N ARG A 3 -13.43 5.51 -22.49
CA ARG A 3 -12.01 5.17 -22.65
C ARG A 3 -11.21 5.89 -21.58
N ILE A 4 -10.68 5.12 -20.64
CA ILE A 4 -9.99 5.64 -19.46
C ILE A 4 -8.54 5.19 -19.48
N VAL A 5 -7.62 6.11 -19.24
CA VAL A 5 -6.18 5.81 -19.17
C VAL A 5 -5.69 5.91 -17.74
N VAL A 6 -5.02 4.87 -17.25
CA VAL A 6 -4.42 4.85 -15.92
C VAL A 6 -2.91 4.98 -16.05
N ILE A 7 -2.35 5.99 -15.41
CA ILE A 7 -0.90 6.20 -15.33
C ILE A 7 -0.33 5.36 -14.18
N GLY A 8 0.64 4.51 -14.50
CA GLY A 8 1.40 3.72 -13.54
C GLY A 8 0.81 2.34 -13.28
N ALA A 9 1.66 1.32 -13.32
CA ALA A 9 1.31 -0.08 -13.03
C ALA A 9 1.70 -0.51 -11.60
N GLY A 10 1.75 0.45 -10.66
CA GLY A 10 1.90 0.16 -9.23
C GLY A 10 0.58 -0.32 -8.63
N VAL A 11 0.60 -0.76 -7.36
CA VAL A 11 -0.59 -1.36 -6.71
C VAL A 11 -1.83 -0.45 -6.80
N THR A 12 -1.69 0.86 -6.57
CA THR A 12 -2.79 1.83 -6.69
C THR A 12 -3.36 1.90 -8.11
N GLY A 13 -2.50 1.97 -9.12
CA GLY A 13 -2.91 1.99 -10.53
C GLY A 13 -3.58 0.70 -10.98
N LEU A 14 -3.05 -0.45 -10.57
CA LEU A 14 -3.62 -1.77 -10.86
C LEU A 14 -5.02 -1.96 -10.23
N SER A 15 -5.18 -1.61 -8.95
CA SER A 15 -6.49 -1.66 -8.28
C SER A 15 -7.49 -0.69 -8.91
N CYS A 16 -7.08 0.55 -9.23
CA CYS A 16 -7.92 1.50 -9.96
C CYS A 16 -8.34 0.95 -11.33
N ALA A 17 -7.40 0.44 -12.12
CA ALA A 17 -7.67 -0.07 -13.46
C ALA A 17 -8.65 -1.26 -13.44
N LEU A 18 -8.49 -2.19 -12.50
CA LEU A 18 -9.42 -3.30 -12.30
C LEU A 18 -10.81 -2.80 -11.87
N ARG A 19 -10.90 -1.89 -10.90
CA ARG A 19 -12.21 -1.40 -10.43
C ARG A 19 -12.97 -0.60 -11.51
N ILE A 20 -12.24 0.11 -12.37
CA ILE A 20 -12.79 0.83 -13.53
C ILE A 20 -13.25 -0.15 -14.63
N GLN A 21 -12.56 -1.28 -14.82
CA GLN A 21 -13.06 -2.39 -15.65
C GLN A 21 -14.25 -3.12 -15.03
N GLU A 22 -14.40 -3.14 -13.70
CA GLU A 22 -15.57 -3.70 -13.01
C GLU A 22 -16.81 -2.78 -13.18
N ALA A 23 -16.61 -1.47 -13.27
CA ALA A 23 -17.62 -0.49 -13.71
C ALA A 23 -17.91 -0.50 -15.23
N GLY A 24 -17.29 -1.39 -16.01
CA GLY A 24 -17.61 -1.57 -17.44
C GLY A 24 -17.03 -0.52 -18.39
N HIS A 25 -15.98 0.20 -18.01
CA HIS A 25 -15.24 1.10 -18.91
C HIS A 25 -14.08 0.38 -19.63
N SER A 26 -13.66 0.90 -20.78
CA SER A 26 -12.46 0.44 -21.50
C SER A 26 -11.23 1.09 -20.87
N VAL A 27 -10.23 0.30 -20.49
CA VAL A 27 -9.06 0.80 -19.74
C VAL A 27 -7.74 0.46 -20.43
N THR A 28 -6.85 1.46 -20.50
CA THR A 28 -5.44 1.28 -20.88
C THR A 28 -4.54 1.70 -19.73
N ILE A 29 -3.59 0.86 -19.32
CA ILE A 29 -2.51 1.26 -18.40
C ILE A 29 -1.34 1.77 -19.22
N VAL A 30 -0.87 2.98 -18.92
CA VAL A 30 0.36 3.57 -19.48
C VAL A 30 1.38 3.71 -18.36
N ALA A 31 2.54 3.08 -18.47
CA ALA A 31 3.60 3.17 -17.46
C ALA A 31 5.00 2.96 -18.05
N LYS A 32 6.03 3.51 -17.40
CA LYS A 32 7.44 3.16 -17.66
C LYS A 32 7.75 1.74 -17.16
N ASP A 33 7.34 1.47 -15.93
CA ASP A 33 7.71 0.28 -15.15
C ASP A 33 6.45 -0.56 -14.86
N PHE A 34 6.60 -1.88 -14.92
CA PHE A 34 5.54 -2.86 -14.70
C PHE A 34 5.95 -3.93 -13.68
N PRO A 35 4.99 -4.62 -13.03
CA PRO A 35 5.26 -5.77 -12.18
C PRO A 35 6.08 -6.85 -12.90
N SER A 36 7.23 -7.19 -12.32
CA SER A 36 8.20 -8.17 -12.84
C SER A 36 8.61 -9.15 -11.75
N GLY A 37 9.55 -10.06 -12.05
CA GLY A 37 10.19 -10.89 -11.03
C GLY A 37 11.24 -10.09 -10.24
N PHE A 38 11.47 -10.43 -8.98
CA PHE A 38 12.42 -9.73 -8.10
C PHE A 38 13.90 -10.00 -8.44
N GLU A 39 14.12 -11.06 -9.20
CA GLU A 39 15.33 -11.46 -9.90
C GLU A 39 15.54 -10.72 -11.24
N THR A 40 14.51 -10.03 -11.74
CA THR A 40 14.53 -9.27 -13.01
C THR A 40 14.43 -7.75 -12.83
N ILE A 41 14.14 -7.27 -11.62
CA ILE A 41 13.92 -5.84 -11.35
C ILE A 41 15.25 -5.10 -11.10
N ASP A 42 15.48 -4.03 -11.85
CA ASP A 42 16.67 -3.18 -11.66
C ASP A 42 16.41 -2.18 -10.53
N ALA A 43 17.01 -2.47 -9.37
CA ALA A 43 16.90 -1.63 -8.18
C ALA A 43 17.49 -0.22 -8.33
N ALA A 44 18.32 0.06 -9.34
CA ALA A 44 18.84 1.40 -9.61
C ALA A 44 17.88 2.20 -10.51
N THR A 45 17.48 1.67 -11.68
CA THR A 45 16.63 2.42 -12.62
C THR A 45 15.13 2.36 -12.32
N GLN A 46 14.70 1.43 -11.44
CA GLN A 46 13.31 1.24 -11.04
C GLN A 46 13.06 1.57 -9.55
N ILE A 47 14.01 2.23 -8.87
CA ILE A 47 13.89 2.63 -7.46
C ILE A 47 12.64 3.49 -7.14
N ASN A 48 12.19 4.26 -8.14
CA ASN A 48 10.98 5.11 -8.06
C ASN A 48 9.69 4.37 -8.46
N PHE A 49 9.76 3.13 -8.95
CA PHE A 49 8.60 2.24 -9.11
C PHE A 49 8.38 1.52 -7.79
N THR A 50 7.48 2.05 -6.96
CA THR A 50 7.61 1.88 -5.50
C THR A 50 7.03 0.58 -4.94
N SER A 51 6.05 -0.01 -5.63
CA SER A 51 5.30 -1.17 -5.12
C SER A 51 6.17 -2.42 -4.86
N PRO A 52 7.10 -2.84 -5.75
CA PRO A 52 8.05 -3.93 -5.51
C PRO A 52 8.89 -3.87 -4.23
N TRP A 53 9.13 -2.67 -3.69
CA TRP A 53 10.00 -2.45 -2.54
C TRP A 53 9.25 -2.44 -1.20
N GLY A 54 7.93 -2.62 -1.20
CA GLY A 54 7.10 -2.67 0.00
C GLY A 54 7.26 -3.96 0.83
N GLY A 55 6.55 -4.02 1.96
CA GLY A 55 6.38 -5.23 2.75
C GLY A 55 5.69 -6.35 1.96
N ALA A 56 4.35 -6.36 1.87
CA ALA A 56 3.42 -5.37 2.42
C ALA A 56 2.37 -6.02 3.34
N HIS A 57 1.85 -5.24 4.29
CA HIS A 57 0.77 -5.63 5.20
C HIS A 57 -0.37 -4.61 5.17
N ASN A 58 -1.47 -4.93 5.84
CA ASN A 58 -2.37 -3.94 6.41
C ASN A 58 -1.95 -3.65 7.86
N ARG A 59 -1.60 -2.40 8.16
CA ARG A 59 -1.44 -1.90 9.52
C ARG A 59 -2.48 -0.83 9.78
N PHE A 60 -3.40 -1.07 10.70
CA PHE A 60 -4.43 -0.08 11.01
C PHE A 60 -3.82 1.13 11.73
N ILE A 61 -3.71 2.25 11.00
CA ILE A 61 -3.55 3.57 11.61
C ILE A 61 -4.93 3.99 12.12
N LEU A 62 -5.05 4.21 13.42
CA LEU A 62 -6.29 4.63 14.07
C LEU A 62 -6.34 6.17 14.12
N PRO A 63 -7.49 6.81 13.83
CA PRO A 63 -7.68 8.22 14.10
C PRO A 63 -7.59 8.52 15.60
N LEU A 64 -7.38 9.78 15.97
CA LEU A 64 -7.52 10.21 17.36
C LEU A 64 -9.01 10.15 17.76
N SER A 65 -9.29 9.87 19.03
CA SER A 65 -10.67 9.73 19.56
C SER A 65 -11.48 11.03 19.54
N ASP A 66 -10.82 12.17 19.36
CA ASP A 66 -11.39 13.51 19.19
C ASP A 66 -11.32 14.03 17.74
N ALA A 67 -10.77 13.24 16.81
CA ALA A 67 -10.69 13.63 15.41
C ALA A 67 -12.07 13.72 14.76
N ALA A 68 -12.30 14.76 13.96
CA ALA A 68 -13.52 14.91 13.18
C ALA A 68 -13.72 13.72 12.23
N SER A 69 -14.97 13.34 11.96
CA SER A 69 -15.30 12.17 11.13
C SER A 69 -14.90 12.31 9.65
N ASP A 70 -14.59 13.53 9.21
CA ASP A 70 -14.03 13.88 7.90
C ASP A 70 -12.50 14.17 7.94
N SER A 71 -11.82 13.89 9.06
CA SER A 71 -10.36 13.92 9.16
C SER A 71 -9.66 13.07 8.09
N GLN A 72 -8.38 13.32 7.84
CA GLN A 72 -7.62 12.51 6.89
C GLN A 72 -7.52 11.07 7.40
N GLU A 73 -7.30 10.91 8.70
CA GLU A 73 -7.15 9.67 9.43
C GLU A 73 -8.42 8.82 9.37
N ALA A 74 -9.60 9.40 9.66
CA ALA A 74 -10.87 8.68 9.57
C ALA A 74 -11.18 8.24 8.12
N ARG A 75 -10.90 9.09 7.13
CA ARG A 75 -11.06 8.77 5.70
C ARG A 75 -10.12 7.66 5.24
N GLU A 76 -8.84 7.72 5.62
CA GLU A 76 -7.87 6.67 5.29
C GLU A 76 -8.14 5.38 6.04
N HIS A 77 -8.57 5.43 7.31
CA HIS A 77 -8.99 4.24 8.07
C HIS A 77 -10.19 3.54 7.41
N SER A 78 -11.19 4.31 6.97
CA SER A 78 -12.32 3.78 6.18
C SER A 78 -11.88 3.12 4.87
N MET A 79 -10.86 3.66 4.19
CA MET A 79 -10.27 3.07 2.99
C MET A 79 -9.39 1.84 3.29
N ALA A 80 -8.81 1.76 4.49
CA ALA A 80 -8.10 0.57 4.96
C ALA A 80 -9.07 -0.60 5.24
N LEU A 81 -10.21 -0.34 5.88
CA LEU A 81 -11.26 -1.36 6.10
C LEU A 81 -11.79 -1.95 4.78
N LEU A 82 -12.16 -1.11 3.81
CA LEU A 82 -12.58 -1.56 2.47
C LEU A 82 -11.50 -2.40 1.76
N THR A 83 -10.22 -2.07 2.00
CA THR A 83 -9.09 -2.82 1.44
C THR A 83 -8.84 -4.14 2.18
N TRP A 84 -9.03 -4.17 3.51
CA TRP A 84 -8.98 -5.39 4.31
C TRP A 84 -10.05 -6.39 3.85
N GLU A 85 -11.27 -5.94 3.58
CA GLU A 85 -12.38 -6.76 3.08
C GLU A 85 -12.09 -7.34 1.68
N GLU A 86 -11.69 -6.51 0.71
CA GLU A 86 -11.38 -7.00 -0.64
C GLU A 86 -10.15 -7.92 -0.64
N MET A 87 -9.14 -7.67 0.19
CA MET A 87 -7.97 -8.56 0.30
C MET A 87 -8.33 -9.93 0.89
N HIS A 88 -9.26 -10.00 1.86
CA HIS A 88 -9.82 -11.28 2.33
C HIS A 88 -10.65 -11.96 1.24
N ALA A 89 -11.49 -11.21 0.51
CA ALA A 89 -12.29 -11.74 -0.59
C ALA A 89 -11.44 -12.22 -1.79
N LEU A 90 -10.26 -11.64 -1.98
CA LEU A 90 -9.26 -12.08 -2.95
C LEU A 90 -8.53 -13.35 -2.47
N HIS A 91 -8.01 -13.37 -1.23
CA HIS A 91 -7.37 -14.56 -0.65
C HIS A 91 -8.29 -15.80 -0.72
N ASN A 92 -9.53 -15.67 -0.25
CA ASN A 92 -10.52 -16.76 -0.21
C ASN A 92 -10.95 -17.30 -1.59
N ARG A 93 -10.69 -16.55 -2.67
CA ARG A 93 -11.12 -16.92 -4.03
C ARG A 93 -9.96 -17.18 -5.01
N TYR A 94 -8.77 -16.69 -4.68
CA TYR A 94 -7.58 -16.71 -5.53
C TYR A 94 -6.32 -16.99 -4.67
N PRO A 95 -6.03 -18.25 -4.31
CA PRO A 95 -4.84 -18.60 -3.53
C PRO A 95 -3.53 -18.17 -4.20
N GLU A 96 -3.52 -18.03 -5.53
CA GLU A 96 -2.39 -17.55 -6.33
C GLU A 96 -2.17 -16.03 -6.27
N ALA A 97 -3.01 -15.28 -5.55
CA ALA A 97 -2.90 -13.84 -5.39
C ALA A 97 -1.67 -13.39 -4.57
N GLY A 98 -0.98 -14.30 -3.88
CA GLY A 98 0.18 -13.94 -3.05
C GLY A 98 -0.18 -13.31 -1.70
N ILE A 99 -1.44 -13.42 -1.27
CA ILE A 99 -1.97 -12.88 0.00
C ILE A 99 -1.97 -13.98 1.06
N THR A 100 -1.53 -13.67 2.28
CA THR A 100 -1.51 -14.58 3.44
C THR A 100 -2.19 -13.89 4.62
N LEU A 101 -3.23 -14.50 5.19
CA LEU A 101 -3.89 -14.02 6.41
C LEU A 101 -3.09 -14.46 7.65
N MET A 102 -2.90 -13.57 8.61
CA MET A 102 -2.13 -13.85 9.85
C MET A 102 -2.39 -12.82 10.95
N LYS A 103 -1.80 -13.03 12.14
CA LYS A 103 -1.79 -12.03 13.21
C LYS A 103 -0.79 -10.91 12.94
N ALA A 104 -1.22 -9.68 13.19
CA ALA A 104 -0.36 -8.55 13.53
C ALA A 104 -0.11 -8.51 15.04
N TYR A 105 1.03 -7.93 15.40
CA TYR A 105 1.46 -7.62 16.75
C TYR A 105 1.95 -6.17 16.76
N GLU A 106 1.50 -5.36 17.71
CA GLU A 106 1.91 -3.97 17.85
C GLU A 106 2.47 -3.78 19.24
N TYR A 107 3.65 -3.18 19.34
CA TYR A 107 4.36 -2.94 20.60
C TYR A 107 4.74 -1.46 20.70
N PHE A 108 4.58 -0.85 21.87
CA PHE A 108 4.86 0.56 22.10
C PHE A 108 5.69 0.73 23.38
N GLU A 109 6.87 1.32 23.25
CA GLU A 109 7.72 1.69 24.41
C GLU A 109 7.23 2.99 25.07
N ALA A 110 6.53 3.83 24.30
CA ALA A 110 5.90 5.06 24.75
C ALA A 110 4.58 5.24 23.97
N PRO A 111 3.46 4.63 24.42
CA PRO A 111 2.19 4.69 23.69
C PRO A 111 1.54 6.07 23.76
N GLU A 112 0.94 6.49 22.64
CA GLU A 112 0.23 7.77 22.49
C GLU A 112 -1.24 7.67 22.94
N LEU A 113 -1.95 8.80 22.94
CA LEU A 113 -3.33 8.89 23.45
C LEU A 113 -4.28 7.91 22.74
N ASN A 114 -4.18 7.77 21.42
CA ASN A 114 -5.03 6.86 20.62
C ASN A 114 -4.65 5.37 20.73
N GLN A 115 -3.55 5.02 21.40
CA GLN A 115 -3.28 3.63 21.79
C GLN A 115 -3.65 3.36 23.25
N THR A 116 -3.50 4.37 24.13
CA THR A 116 -3.86 4.27 25.56
C THR A 116 -5.36 4.45 25.84
N SER A 117 -6.12 5.11 24.97
CA SER A 117 -7.59 5.18 25.04
C SER A 117 -8.31 4.02 24.35
N LEU A 118 -7.57 3.12 23.68
CA LEU A 118 -8.12 2.01 22.94
C LEU A 118 -8.68 0.94 23.90
N THR A 119 -9.82 0.36 23.57
CA THR A 119 -10.43 -0.77 24.30
C THR A 119 -10.64 -1.93 23.34
N GLU A 120 -10.81 -3.17 23.84
CA GLU A 120 -11.12 -4.29 22.94
C GLU A 120 -12.47 -4.10 22.21
N ASP A 121 -13.42 -3.41 22.82
CA ASP A 121 -14.72 -3.11 22.19
C ASP A 121 -14.57 -2.10 21.05
N THR A 122 -13.99 -0.92 21.32
CA THR A 122 -13.76 0.11 20.30
C THR A 122 -12.83 -0.39 19.18
N ALA A 123 -11.79 -1.17 19.51
CA ALA A 123 -10.93 -1.80 18.50
C ALA A 123 -11.72 -2.75 17.56
N ARG A 124 -12.55 -3.64 18.11
CA ARG A 124 -13.25 -4.68 17.32
C ARG A 124 -14.48 -4.14 16.57
N ASN A 125 -15.20 -3.21 17.18
CA ASN A 125 -16.53 -2.78 16.75
C ASN A 125 -16.54 -1.41 16.05
N GLU A 126 -15.70 -0.46 16.45
CA GLU A 126 -15.56 0.85 15.78
C GLU A 126 -14.46 0.81 14.71
N PHE A 127 -13.25 0.36 15.09
CA PHE A 127 -12.09 0.30 14.20
C PHE A 127 -11.93 -1.02 13.42
N GLY A 128 -12.93 -1.91 13.51
CA GLY A 128 -13.01 -3.12 12.71
C GLY A 128 -11.91 -4.16 12.93
N MET A 129 -11.03 -4.00 13.92
CA MET A 129 -9.86 -4.85 14.19
C MET A 129 -10.32 -6.23 14.67
N LYS A 130 -10.50 -7.17 13.74
CA LYS A 130 -10.98 -8.52 14.07
C LYS A 130 -9.90 -9.31 14.81
N GLY A 131 -10.34 -10.19 15.71
CA GLY A 131 -9.46 -10.94 16.59
C GLY A 131 -8.52 -10.09 17.46
N PHE A 132 -8.87 -8.83 17.74
CA PHE A 132 -8.05 -7.91 18.54
C PHE A 132 -7.96 -8.35 20.01
N ARG A 133 -6.75 -8.40 20.58
CA ARG A 133 -6.53 -8.73 21.99
C ARG A 133 -5.35 -7.95 22.55
N PHE A 134 -5.46 -7.44 23.78
CA PHE A 134 -4.29 -6.91 24.49
C PHE A 134 -3.37 -8.01 25.02
N HIS A 135 -2.06 -7.75 25.00
CA HIS A 135 -1.05 -8.62 25.60
C HIS A 135 -0.98 -8.39 27.12
N ALA A 136 -0.91 -9.49 27.88
CA ALA A 136 -0.55 -9.44 29.29
C ALA A 136 0.90 -8.95 29.44
N LYS A 137 1.26 -8.43 30.62
CA LYS A 137 2.61 -7.87 30.86
C LYS A 137 3.73 -8.89 30.63
N GLU A 138 3.43 -10.16 30.88
CA GLU A 138 4.31 -11.31 30.73
C GLU A 138 4.49 -11.76 29.27
N GLU A 139 3.65 -11.27 28.35
CA GLU A 139 3.76 -11.45 26.89
C GLU A 139 4.54 -10.31 26.20
N LEU A 140 4.87 -9.23 26.92
CA LEU A 140 5.53 -8.06 26.34
C LEU A 140 7.06 -8.24 26.24
N PRO A 141 7.69 -7.86 25.10
CA PRO A 141 9.14 -7.74 25.01
C PRO A 141 9.71 -6.71 26.00
N GLU A 142 10.97 -6.88 26.42
CA GLU A 142 11.62 -5.96 27.36
C GLU A 142 11.58 -4.50 26.86
N GLY A 143 11.16 -3.58 27.73
CA GLY A 143 11.01 -2.14 27.42
C GLY A 143 9.66 -1.73 26.83
N VAL A 144 8.82 -2.68 26.41
CA VAL A 144 7.46 -2.38 25.89
C VAL A 144 6.49 -2.10 27.03
N GLN A 145 5.72 -1.02 26.92
CA GLN A 145 4.69 -0.61 27.90
C GLN A 145 3.28 -1.08 27.51
N LEU A 146 3.00 -1.19 26.20
CA LEU A 146 1.71 -1.61 25.67
C LEU A 146 1.91 -2.55 24.48
N GLY A 147 1.18 -3.65 24.45
CA GLY A 147 1.15 -4.60 23.34
C GLY A 147 -0.27 -5.07 23.01
N TYR A 148 -0.55 -5.28 21.73
CA TYR A 148 -1.78 -5.94 21.28
C TYR A 148 -1.58 -6.69 19.96
N GLU A 149 -2.47 -7.65 19.68
CA GLU A 149 -2.52 -8.43 18.44
C GLU A 149 -3.87 -8.30 17.74
N TYR A 150 -3.94 -8.48 16.41
CA TYR A 150 -5.19 -8.48 15.63
C TYR A 150 -5.06 -9.25 14.30
N ASP A 151 -6.18 -9.57 13.65
CA ASP A 151 -6.23 -10.28 12.37
C ASP A 151 -5.93 -9.33 11.20
N THR A 152 -4.93 -9.67 10.39
CA THR A 152 -4.51 -8.90 9.23
C THR A 152 -4.12 -9.79 8.04
N TRP A 153 -3.66 -9.18 6.96
CA TRP A 153 -2.97 -9.85 5.88
C TRP A 153 -1.56 -9.29 5.68
N CYS A 154 -0.68 -10.15 5.19
CA CYS A 154 0.53 -9.78 4.47
C CYS A 154 0.42 -10.24 3.01
N VAL A 155 1.20 -9.62 2.13
CA VAL A 155 1.16 -9.88 0.69
C VAL A 155 2.55 -9.81 0.07
N ASN A 156 2.86 -10.76 -0.81
CA ASN A 156 4.04 -10.71 -1.66
C ASN A 156 3.86 -9.63 -2.74
N PRO A 157 4.64 -8.52 -2.72
CA PRO A 157 4.43 -7.40 -3.64
C PRO A 157 4.47 -7.78 -5.12
N MET A 158 5.32 -8.75 -5.49
CA MET A 158 5.57 -9.14 -6.87
C MET A 158 4.46 -10.06 -7.38
N VAL A 159 4.14 -11.11 -6.62
CA VAL A 159 3.09 -12.07 -6.96
C VAL A 159 1.75 -11.36 -7.08
N TYR A 160 1.39 -10.50 -6.13
CA TYR A 160 0.11 -9.80 -6.12
C TYR A 160 -0.02 -8.78 -7.25
N CYS A 161 0.98 -7.92 -7.48
CA CYS A 161 0.90 -6.97 -8.59
C CYS A 161 0.93 -7.67 -9.96
N ALA A 162 1.63 -8.80 -10.11
CA ALA A 162 1.56 -9.63 -11.31
C ALA A 162 0.17 -10.31 -11.46
N PHE A 163 -0.45 -10.77 -10.38
CA PHE A 163 -1.81 -11.30 -10.36
C PHE A 163 -2.85 -10.25 -10.77
N LEU A 164 -2.78 -9.03 -10.23
CA LEU A 164 -3.65 -7.93 -10.65
C LEU A 164 -3.46 -7.59 -12.13
N LEU A 165 -2.21 -7.52 -12.63
CA LEU A 165 -1.91 -7.25 -14.04
C LEU A 165 -2.46 -8.35 -14.97
N ARG A 166 -2.31 -9.63 -14.62
CA ARG A 166 -2.87 -10.76 -15.37
C ARG A 166 -4.40 -10.67 -15.44
N ARG A 167 -5.06 -10.35 -14.32
CA ARG A 167 -6.52 -10.14 -14.27
C ARG A 167 -6.97 -8.96 -15.12
N PHE A 168 -6.21 -7.86 -15.09
CA PHE A 168 -6.48 -6.67 -15.90
C PHE A 168 -6.43 -6.99 -17.40
N ALA A 169 -5.39 -7.70 -17.84
CA ALA A 169 -5.25 -8.16 -19.22
C ALA A 169 -6.35 -9.17 -19.61
N TYR A 170 -6.67 -10.13 -18.74
CA TYR A 170 -7.75 -11.11 -18.95
C TYR A 170 -9.14 -10.45 -19.13
N ARG A 171 -9.38 -9.30 -18.47
CA ARG A 171 -10.58 -8.47 -18.63
C ARG A 171 -10.54 -7.57 -19.89
N GLY A 172 -9.62 -7.81 -20.83
CA GLY A 172 -9.48 -7.03 -22.07
C GLY A 172 -8.76 -5.69 -21.90
N GLY A 173 -8.04 -5.51 -20.77
CA GLY A 173 -7.28 -4.30 -20.48
C GLY A 173 -6.06 -4.15 -21.39
N LYS A 174 -5.82 -2.94 -21.89
CA LYS A 174 -4.68 -2.63 -22.76
C LYS A 174 -3.48 -2.11 -21.97
N ILE A 175 -2.27 -2.37 -22.48
CA ILE A 175 -1.02 -2.00 -21.84
C ILE A 175 -0.17 -1.23 -22.86
N LEU A 176 0.43 -0.12 -22.44
CA LEU A 176 1.42 0.65 -23.21
C LEU A 176 2.64 0.97 -22.33
N THR A 177 3.80 0.41 -22.69
CA THR A 177 5.07 0.71 -22.01
C THR A 177 5.64 2.03 -22.54
N ARG A 178 5.47 3.10 -21.77
CA ARG A 178 5.89 4.46 -22.13
C ARG A 178 6.26 5.25 -20.86
N GLY A 179 7.47 5.79 -20.84
CA GLY A 179 7.84 6.85 -19.90
C GLY A 179 7.30 8.18 -20.40
N ILE A 180 6.58 8.90 -19.54
CA ILE A 180 5.84 10.13 -19.85
C ILE A 180 6.22 11.23 -18.85
N ARG A 181 6.07 12.49 -19.23
CA ARG A 181 6.58 13.67 -18.49
C ARG A 181 5.48 14.58 -17.96
N ASP A 182 4.34 14.65 -18.65
CA ASP A 182 3.16 15.41 -18.27
C ASP A 182 1.92 14.53 -18.51
N PRO A 183 0.97 14.38 -17.56
CA PRO A 183 -0.25 13.61 -17.82
C PRO A 183 -1.04 14.11 -19.03
N LEU A 184 -0.94 15.40 -19.40
CA LEU A 184 -1.63 15.97 -20.54
C LEU A 184 -1.18 15.39 -21.89
N GLU A 185 0.06 14.89 -22.00
CA GLU A 185 0.58 14.34 -23.27
C GLU A 185 -0.27 13.16 -23.77
N LEU A 186 -0.87 12.40 -22.85
CA LEU A 186 -1.71 11.23 -23.15
C LEU A 186 -3.03 11.55 -23.86
N PHE A 187 -3.55 12.77 -23.74
CA PHE A 187 -4.77 13.15 -24.46
C PHE A 187 -4.55 13.37 -25.96
N GLU A 188 -3.29 13.58 -26.37
CA GLU A 188 -2.91 13.92 -27.76
C GLU A 188 -1.98 12.85 -28.38
N MET A 189 -1.78 11.69 -27.72
CA MET A 189 -0.99 10.58 -28.26
C MET A 189 -1.74 9.79 -29.34
N ASN A 190 -1.22 9.79 -30.57
CA ASN A 190 -1.73 8.98 -31.69
C ASN A 190 -1.69 7.45 -31.44
N ASP A 191 -0.82 6.97 -30.54
CA ASP A 191 -0.75 5.56 -30.13
C ASP A 191 -1.96 5.10 -29.29
N LEU A 192 -2.76 6.06 -28.79
CA LEU A 192 -3.92 5.82 -27.95
C LEU A 192 -5.21 6.12 -28.70
N ALA A 193 -6.28 5.38 -28.38
CA ALA A 193 -7.63 5.84 -28.71
C ALA A 193 -7.93 7.10 -27.87
N PRO A 194 -8.69 8.09 -28.39
CA PRO A 194 -8.94 9.35 -27.68
C PRO A 194 -9.40 9.14 -26.24
N VAL A 195 -8.75 9.84 -25.31
CA VAL A 195 -8.90 9.62 -23.87
C VAL A 195 -10.03 10.48 -23.33
N ASP A 196 -11.01 9.86 -22.68
CA ASP A 196 -12.16 10.56 -22.10
C ASP A 196 -11.87 10.98 -20.64
N VAL A 197 -11.18 10.13 -19.86
CA VAL A 197 -10.73 10.41 -18.48
C VAL A 197 -9.34 9.83 -18.25
N LEU A 198 -8.50 10.54 -17.50
CA LEU A 198 -7.16 10.10 -17.11
C LEU A 198 -7.08 9.90 -15.59
N ILE A 199 -6.47 8.81 -15.14
CA ILE A 199 -6.21 8.51 -13.72
C ILE A 199 -4.70 8.63 -13.46
N ASN A 200 -4.30 9.61 -12.67
CA ASN A 200 -2.90 9.83 -12.30
C ASN A 200 -2.55 9.06 -11.02
N ALA A 201 -2.18 7.78 -11.18
CA ALA A 201 -1.64 6.92 -10.12
C ALA A 201 -0.11 6.76 -10.22
N SER A 202 0.59 7.79 -10.69
CA SER A 202 2.05 7.83 -10.93
C SER A 202 2.93 7.69 -9.66
N GLY A 203 2.33 7.66 -8.47
CA GLY A 203 3.02 7.70 -7.18
C GLY A 203 3.57 9.09 -6.85
N ILE A 204 4.43 9.65 -7.71
CA ILE A 204 5.15 10.92 -7.49
C ILE A 204 4.45 12.18 -8.03
N GLY A 205 3.29 12.06 -8.67
CA GLY A 205 2.47 13.21 -9.06
C GLY A 205 3.08 14.14 -10.10
N PHE A 206 4.00 13.66 -10.93
CA PHE A 206 4.72 14.45 -11.95
C PHE A 206 5.50 15.67 -11.41
N GLY A 207 6.06 15.55 -10.21
CA GLY A 207 6.87 16.62 -9.60
C GLY A 207 6.07 17.57 -8.71
N ASP A 208 4.93 17.11 -8.18
CA ASP A 208 4.18 17.77 -7.13
C ASP A 208 5.10 18.18 -5.95
N PRO A 209 5.22 19.48 -5.60
CA PRO A 209 6.17 19.99 -4.61
C PRO A 209 5.85 19.58 -3.16
N ASP A 210 4.71 18.93 -2.91
CA ASP A 210 4.40 18.31 -1.62
C ASP A 210 4.92 16.87 -1.50
N VAL A 211 5.44 16.26 -2.57
CA VAL A 211 5.89 14.85 -2.55
C VAL A 211 7.37 14.71 -2.11
N PHE A 212 7.63 13.75 -1.22
CA PHE A 212 8.94 13.39 -0.67
C PHE A 212 9.05 11.87 -0.38
N ILE A 213 10.23 11.40 0.06
CA ILE A 213 10.67 9.98 0.02
C ILE A 213 11.05 9.37 1.40
N THR A 214 10.78 8.06 1.65
CA THR A 214 11.23 7.22 2.84
C THR A 214 11.34 5.67 2.54
N THR A 215 11.93 4.79 3.42
CA THR A 215 12.57 3.43 3.12
C THR A 215 12.35 2.19 4.11
N ALA A 216 12.66 0.90 3.76
CA ALA A 216 12.66 -0.34 4.67
C ALA A 216 13.27 -1.69 4.08
N ASN A 217 13.45 -2.80 4.87
CA ASN A 217 14.28 -4.06 4.65
C ASN A 217 13.71 -5.44 5.22
N PRO A 218 14.34 -6.69 5.27
CA PRO A 218 13.83 -8.16 5.48
C PRO A 218 13.52 -9.02 6.83
N CYS A 219 12.28 -9.52 7.20
CA CYS A 219 11.88 -10.41 8.39
C CYS A 219 10.37 -11.06 8.52
N PRO A 220 10.09 -12.29 9.09
CA PRO A 220 8.87 -13.16 8.90
C PRO A 220 7.49 -13.09 9.64
N VAL A 221 7.21 -12.33 10.69
CA VAL A 221 5.81 -12.08 11.16
C VAL A 221 5.44 -10.62 10.94
N THR A 222 4.28 -10.11 11.39
CA THR A 222 4.00 -8.65 11.35
C THR A 222 3.88 -8.04 12.75
N ILE A 223 5.01 -7.99 13.44
CA ILE A 223 5.29 -7.16 14.60
C ILE A 223 5.66 -5.74 14.13
N THR A 224 5.11 -4.71 14.74
CA THR A 224 5.64 -3.33 14.66
C THR A 224 5.91 -2.81 16.07
N ARG A 225 7.17 -2.47 16.36
CA ARG A 225 7.61 -1.88 17.63
C ARG A 225 7.90 -0.39 17.45
N SER A 226 7.15 0.43 18.17
CA SER A 226 7.32 1.87 18.24
C SER A 226 8.29 2.19 19.38
N ASN A 227 9.57 2.33 19.03
CA ASN A 227 10.65 2.59 19.99
C ASN A 227 10.64 4.04 20.47
N ALA A 228 11.05 4.28 21.72
CA ALA A 228 11.03 5.59 22.37
C ALA A 228 11.99 6.63 21.75
N ASN A 229 12.93 6.18 20.91
CA ASN A 229 13.78 7.04 20.08
C ASN A 229 13.11 7.51 18.77
N GLY A 230 11.86 7.12 18.51
CA GLY A 230 11.09 7.50 17.32
C GLY A 230 11.42 6.69 16.05
N MET A 231 12.33 5.71 16.12
CA MET A 231 12.73 4.86 14.99
C MET A 231 12.06 3.49 15.08
N PRO A 232 10.99 3.21 14.32
CA PRO A 232 10.24 1.95 14.45
C PRO A 232 10.99 0.76 13.86
N THR A 233 11.08 -0.33 14.61
CA THR A 233 11.51 -1.64 14.12
C THR A 233 10.27 -2.49 13.82
N PHE A 234 10.18 -3.10 12.64
CA PHE A 234 8.95 -3.80 12.24
C PHE A 234 9.19 -4.92 11.24
N ASN A 235 8.43 -6.00 11.31
CA ASN A 235 8.43 -7.04 10.30
C ASN A 235 7.11 -7.19 9.52
N VAL A 236 7.21 -7.84 8.35
CA VAL A 236 6.17 -8.11 7.34
C VAL A 236 6.66 -9.27 6.45
N PRO A 237 6.16 -10.52 6.57
CA PRO A 237 6.52 -11.55 5.62
C PRO A 237 5.98 -11.24 4.22
N ARG A 238 6.75 -11.59 3.19
CA ARG A 238 6.21 -11.61 1.82
C ARG A 238 5.46 -12.91 1.57
N ASN A 239 5.89 -14.01 2.20
CA ASN A 239 5.43 -15.37 1.90
C ASN A 239 5.68 -15.72 0.41
N PHE A 240 5.24 -16.91 -0.02
CA PHE A 240 5.45 -17.40 -1.40
C PHE A 240 6.93 -17.32 -1.82
N GLU A 241 7.82 -17.81 -0.94
CA GLU A 241 9.30 -17.78 -1.07
C GLU A 241 9.96 -16.40 -1.25
N GLY A 242 9.20 -15.30 -1.33
CA GLY A 242 9.71 -13.95 -1.54
C GLY A 242 10.49 -13.34 -0.38
N GLY A 243 10.91 -14.14 0.59
CA GLY A 243 11.41 -13.69 1.87
C GLY A 243 10.37 -12.84 2.59
N THR A 244 10.79 -11.65 3.01
CA THR A 244 10.25 -10.98 4.20
C THR A 244 10.67 -9.48 4.28
N ILE A 245 10.24 -8.69 5.29
CA ILE A 245 10.64 -7.29 5.68
C ILE A 245 10.70 -7.13 7.26
N ILE A 246 11.51 -6.51 8.19
CA ILE A 246 12.87 -5.84 8.33
C ILE A 246 12.85 -4.31 8.16
N GLY A 247 11.76 -3.67 8.54
CA GLY A 247 11.75 -2.25 8.77
C GLY A 247 12.39 -1.78 10.08
N GLY A 248 12.76 -0.51 10.18
CA GLY A 248 12.75 0.42 9.05
C GLY A 248 13.28 1.81 9.33
N THR A 249 13.25 2.62 8.27
CA THR A 249 13.70 4.02 8.27
C THR A 249 12.59 4.92 7.75
N LYS A 250 12.42 6.09 8.37
CA LYS A 250 11.43 7.09 7.94
C LYS A 250 12.08 8.45 7.73
N ILE A 251 13.22 8.46 7.03
CA ILE A 251 14.05 9.64 6.78
C ILE A 251 13.48 10.43 5.59
N PRO A 252 12.87 11.62 5.79
CA PRO A 252 12.34 12.41 4.69
C PRO A 252 13.46 12.92 3.77
N ASN A 253 13.17 13.02 2.46
CA ASN A 253 14.13 13.52 1.46
C ASN A 253 15.45 12.74 1.37
N TYR A 254 15.47 11.47 1.79
CA TYR A 254 16.65 10.63 1.65
C TYR A 254 16.79 10.09 0.23
N TRP A 255 17.77 10.61 -0.52
CA TRP A 255 17.95 10.31 -1.95
C TRP A 255 19.06 9.31 -2.28
N ASN A 256 19.93 8.94 -1.32
CA ASN A 256 20.96 7.93 -1.55
C ASN A 256 20.31 6.57 -1.90
N PRO A 257 20.60 5.95 -3.07
CA PRO A 257 20.03 4.66 -3.45
C PRO A 257 20.75 3.47 -2.82
N ASN A 258 21.93 3.68 -2.21
CA ASN A 258 22.79 2.60 -1.72
C ASN A 258 22.41 2.22 -0.27
N PRO A 259 22.37 0.92 0.08
CA PRO A 259 22.18 0.48 1.46
C PRO A 259 23.41 0.82 2.34
N SER A 260 23.20 0.94 3.65
CA SER A 260 24.27 1.03 4.65
C SER A 260 24.36 -0.28 5.43
N ILE A 261 25.57 -0.80 5.58
CA ILE A 261 25.85 -2.02 6.35
C ILE A 261 25.62 -1.75 7.85
N GLN A 262 26.06 -0.59 8.37
CA GLN A 262 25.83 -0.22 9.78
C GLN A 262 24.33 -0.16 10.10
N LEU A 263 23.54 0.48 9.23
CA LEU A 263 22.08 0.56 9.39
C LEU A 263 21.42 -0.83 9.28
N ARG A 264 21.93 -1.73 8.45
CA ARG A 264 21.45 -3.11 8.40
C ARG A 264 21.71 -3.80 9.75
N GLU A 265 22.94 -3.73 10.25
CA GLU A 265 23.35 -4.35 11.53
C GLU A 265 22.52 -3.80 12.71
N GLU A 266 22.29 -2.49 12.75
CA GLU A 266 21.41 -1.84 13.72
C GLU A 266 19.96 -2.36 13.65
N LEU A 267 19.35 -2.37 12.45
CA LEU A 267 17.97 -2.85 12.25
C LEU A 267 17.80 -4.33 12.60
N LEU A 268 18.78 -5.17 12.23
CA LEU A 268 18.80 -6.59 12.58
C LEU A 268 18.91 -6.79 14.11
N SER A 269 19.84 -6.08 14.76
CA SER A 269 20.06 -6.17 16.21
C SER A 269 18.83 -5.73 17.01
N ASN A 270 18.28 -4.56 16.68
CA ASN A 270 17.12 -3.98 17.38
C ASN A 270 15.85 -4.83 17.19
N PHE A 271 15.72 -5.52 16.06
CA PHE A 271 14.62 -6.47 15.84
C PHE A 271 14.83 -7.81 16.56
N ALA A 272 16.06 -8.35 16.59
CA ALA A 272 16.37 -9.58 17.33
C ALA A 272 16.03 -9.45 18.83
N ALA A 273 16.28 -8.27 19.41
CA ALA A 273 15.89 -7.93 20.78
C ALA A 273 14.36 -7.81 21.00
N THR A 274 13.56 -7.84 19.93
CA THR A 274 12.08 -7.79 19.98
C THR A 274 11.45 -9.16 19.71
N TYR A 275 12.07 -9.97 18.84
CA TYR A 275 11.57 -11.30 18.47
C TYR A 275 12.74 -12.23 18.12
N PRO A 276 13.39 -12.86 19.13
CA PRO A 276 14.61 -13.64 18.94
C PRO A 276 14.38 -14.94 18.16
N ASP A 277 13.16 -15.49 18.18
CA ASP A 277 12.75 -16.71 17.47
C ASP A 277 12.92 -16.64 15.94
N ILE A 278 13.24 -15.46 15.39
CA ILE A 278 13.57 -15.27 13.99
C ILE A 278 14.97 -15.76 13.60
N LEU A 279 15.86 -15.89 14.58
CA LEU A 279 17.26 -16.22 14.35
C LEU A 279 17.40 -17.69 13.94
N GLY A 280 18.33 -17.95 13.02
CA GLY A 280 18.68 -19.31 12.65
C GLY A 280 19.33 -20.09 13.81
N PRO A 281 19.55 -21.40 13.67
CA PRO A 281 20.15 -22.24 14.71
C PRO A 281 21.57 -21.81 15.16
N ASP A 282 22.22 -20.90 14.42
CA ASP A 282 23.52 -20.31 14.76
C ASP A 282 23.40 -18.93 15.45
N GLY A 283 22.19 -18.49 15.77
CA GLY A 283 21.88 -17.20 16.40
C GLY A 283 21.92 -16.00 15.45
N LYS A 284 21.80 -16.20 14.12
CA LYS A 284 21.94 -15.12 13.12
C LYS A 284 20.81 -15.06 12.10
N PHE A 285 20.73 -13.94 11.39
CA PHE A 285 19.85 -13.76 10.24
C PHE A 285 20.50 -14.27 8.96
N THR A 286 19.78 -15.08 8.17
CA THR A 286 20.15 -15.35 6.77
C THR A 286 19.79 -14.15 5.89
N VAL A 287 20.71 -13.19 5.77
CA VAL A 287 20.51 -11.97 4.97
C VAL A 287 20.51 -12.32 3.48
N ILE A 288 19.33 -12.29 2.85
CA ILE A 288 19.16 -12.54 1.41
C ILE A 288 19.72 -11.37 0.57
N ARG A 289 19.43 -10.13 0.98
CA ARG A 289 19.87 -8.87 0.33
C ARG A 289 19.50 -7.65 1.17
N ASP A 290 19.93 -6.48 0.71
CA ASP A 290 19.34 -5.18 1.07
C ASP A 290 18.31 -4.70 0.02
N ILE A 291 17.43 -3.78 0.45
CA ILE A 291 16.43 -3.08 -0.35
C ILE A 291 16.46 -1.59 0.04
N VAL A 292 16.35 -0.70 -0.95
CA VAL A 292 16.17 0.75 -0.74
C VAL A 292 14.98 1.23 -1.57
N GLY A 293 13.77 1.05 -1.03
CA GLY A 293 12.53 1.48 -1.67
C GLY A 293 12.17 2.93 -1.37
N ARG A 294 11.82 3.74 -2.37
CA ARG A 294 11.47 5.16 -2.20
C ARG A 294 9.96 5.40 -2.13
N ARG A 295 9.36 5.35 -0.93
CA ARG A 295 7.91 5.60 -0.70
C ARG A 295 7.50 7.02 -1.10
N PRO A 296 6.49 7.23 -1.98
CA PRO A 296 6.11 8.57 -2.44
C PRO A 296 5.08 9.18 -1.50
N THR A 297 5.57 9.90 -0.50
CA THR A 297 4.81 10.47 0.63
C THR A 297 4.45 11.92 0.31
N ARG A 298 3.24 12.39 0.59
CA ARG A 298 2.81 13.77 0.26
C ARG A 298 2.45 14.57 1.52
N LYS A 299 2.87 15.84 1.60
CA LYS A 299 2.43 16.79 2.64
C LYS A 299 0.92 17.02 2.51
N GLY A 300 0.21 17.13 3.64
CA GLY A 300 -1.26 17.23 3.64
C GLY A 300 -2.00 15.99 3.13
N GLY A 301 -1.32 14.83 3.08
CA GLY A 301 -1.92 13.56 2.67
C GLY A 301 -1.89 13.31 1.16
N MET A 302 -2.42 12.14 0.76
CA MET A 302 -2.51 11.73 -0.64
C MET A 302 -3.43 12.66 -1.46
N ARG A 303 -3.07 12.93 -2.71
CA ARG A 303 -3.93 13.69 -3.64
C ARG A 303 -4.93 12.73 -4.27
N LEU A 304 -6.19 12.82 -3.83
CA LEU A 304 -7.30 11.93 -4.24
C LEU A 304 -8.54 12.74 -4.64
N GLU A 305 -8.48 13.38 -5.81
CA GLU A 305 -9.45 14.37 -6.27
C GLU A 305 -9.57 14.40 -7.81
N LYS A 306 -10.56 15.15 -8.31
CA LYS A 306 -10.79 15.38 -9.74
C LYS A 306 -10.38 16.80 -10.11
N GLU A 307 -9.44 16.92 -11.03
CA GLU A 307 -9.05 18.15 -11.72
C GLU A 307 -9.70 18.19 -13.11
N VAL A 308 -10.17 19.36 -13.55
CA VAL A 308 -10.58 19.59 -14.94
C VAL A 308 -9.74 20.73 -15.48
N THR A 309 -8.96 20.46 -16.52
CA THR A 309 -7.97 21.41 -17.03
C THR A 309 -8.60 22.45 -17.95
N GLN A 310 -7.87 23.50 -18.31
CA GLN A 310 -8.35 24.58 -19.18
C GLN A 310 -8.84 24.09 -20.56
N GLY A 311 -8.35 22.93 -21.03
CA GLY A 311 -8.82 22.26 -22.25
C GLY A 311 -10.03 21.33 -22.05
N ASN A 312 -10.75 21.45 -20.92
CA ASN A 312 -11.84 20.56 -20.50
C ASN A 312 -11.46 19.06 -20.45
N LYS A 313 -10.18 18.75 -20.22
CA LYS A 313 -9.69 17.38 -20.03
C LYS A 313 -9.84 16.98 -18.56
N CYS A 314 -10.31 15.76 -18.28
CA CYS A 314 -10.56 15.30 -16.92
C CYS A 314 -9.41 14.43 -16.39
N ILE A 315 -8.80 14.84 -15.27
CA ILE A 315 -7.76 14.10 -14.56
C ILE A 315 -8.26 13.77 -13.16
N ILE A 316 -8.14 12.51 -12.74
CA ILE A 316 -8.39 12.08 -11.37
C ILE A 316 -7.06 11.64 -10.76
N HIS A 317 -6.63 12.33 -9.70
CA HIS A 317 -5.39 12.05 -9.02
C HIS A 317 -5.59 10.95 -7.97
N ALA A 318 -4.59 10.07 -7.82
CA ALA A 318 -4.55 9.00 -6.84
C ALA A 318 -3.09 8.66 -6.48
N TYR A 319 -2.37 9.63 -5.90
CA TYR A 319 -0.93 9.52 -5.63
C TYR A 319 -0.51 10.15 -4.28
N GLY A 320 0.72 9.94 -3.83
CA GLY A 320 1.23 10.49 -2.57
C GLY A 320 0.97 9.63 -1.31
N LEU A 321 0.57 8.37 -1.47
CA LEU A 321 0.14 7.45 -0.39
C LEU A 321 1.26 7.02 0.59
N GLY A 322 2.51 7.45 0.37
CA GLY A 322 3.64 7.14 1.25
C GLY A 322 3.86 5.64 1.42
N GLY A 323 3.83 5.16 2.67
CA GLY A 323 3.91 3.73 2.99
C GLY A 323 2.60 2.97 2.85
N ARG A 324 1.47 3.67 2.76
CA ARG A 324 0.12 3.11 2.87
C ARG A 324 -0.43 2.56 1.55
N GLY A 325 0.40 2.52 0.51
CA GLY A 325 -0.02 2.27 -0.88
C GLY A 325 -0.75 0.94 -1.10
N TYR A 326 -0.40 -0.12 -0.36
CA TYR A 326 -1.07 -1.42 -0.40
C TYR A 326 -2.34 -1.44 0.44
N GLU A 327 -2.27 -1.03 1.70
CA GLU A 327 -3.39 -1.06 2.65
C GLU A 327 -4.52 -0.07 2.33
N LEU A 328 -4.29 0.95 1.52
CA LEU A 328 -5.36 1.84 1.02
C LEU A 328 -5.80 1.50 -0.42
N SER A 329 -5.19 0.49 -1.07
CA SER A 329 -5.23 0.33 -2.53
C SER A 329 -6.64 0.18 -3.13
N TRP A 330 -7.52 -0.59 -2.48
CA TRP A 330 -8.88 -0.81 -2.97
C TRP A 330 -9.85 0.30 -2.53
N GLY A 331 -9.74 0.81 -1.30
CA GLY A 331 -10.53 1.96 -0.85
C GLY A 331 -10.28 3.21 -1.71
N VAL A 332 -9.03 3.41 -2.15
CA VAL A 332 -8.66 4.47 -3.11
C VAL A 332 -9.22 4.16 -4.51
N ALA A 333 -9.15 2.92 -4.99
CA ALA A 333 -9.75 2.52 -6.27
C ALA A 333 -11.27 2.74 -6.32
N ASP A 334 -11.98 2.42 -5.24
CA ASP A 334 -13.41 2.67 -5.06
C ASP A 334 -13.73 4.18 -5.10
N LYS A 335 -12.91 5.01 -4.44
CA LYS A 335 -13.07 6.48 -4.48
C LYS A 335 -12.78 7.05 -5.88
N VAL A 336 -11.76 6.54 -6.58
CA VAL A 336 -11.47 6.89 -7.97
C VAL A 336 -12.64 6.53 -8.88
N GLY A 337 -13.20 5.32 -8.77
CA GLY A 337 -14.37 4.92 -9.55
C GLY A 337 -15.60 5.78 -9.29
N LYS A 338 -15.82 6.21 -8.04
CA LYS A 338 -16.89 7.18 -7.69
C LYS A 338 -16.63 8.58 -8.28
N LEU A 339 -15.37 9.02 -8.39
CA LEU A 339 -15.01 10.28 -9.07
C LEU A 339 -15.19 10.19 -10.60
N VAL A 340 -14.89 9.03 -11.21
CA VAL A 340 -15.18 8.75 -12.62
C VAL A 340 -16.69 8.81 -12.87
N ALA A 341 -17.49 8.10 -12.06
CA ALA A 341 -18.96 8.08 -12.17
C ALA A 341 -19.55 9.49 -12.10
N SER A 342 -19.15 10.27 -11.07
CA SER A 342 -19.56 11.66 -10.88
C SER A 342 -19.18 12.57 -12.04
N HIS A 343 -18.03 12.36 -12.69
CA HIS A 343 -17.66 13.13 -13.89
C HIS A 343 -18.52 12.75 -15.11
N LEU A 344 -18.87 11.48 -15.26
CA LEU A 344 -19.70 10.97 -16.35
C LEU A 344 -21.21 11.13 -16.11
N GLY A 345 -21.62 11.93 -15.12
CA GLY A 345 -23.04 12.15 -14.77
C GLY A 345 -23.79 10.90 -14.28
N SER A 346 -23.07 9.86 -13.87
CA SER A 346 -23.63 8.57 -13.44
C SER A 346 -23.66 8.47 -11.91
N THR A 347 -24.83 8.25 -11.32
CA THR A 347 -25.02 8.05 -9.87
C THR A 347 -24.72 6.62 -9.43
N ASP A 348 -24.98 5.64 -10.31
CA ASP A 348 -25.19 4.25 -9.93
C ASP A 348 -23.91 3.41 -10.02
N VAL A 349 -22.94 3.71 -9.14
CA VAL A 349 -21.69 2.92 -9.01
C VAL A 349 -21.54 2.38 -7.59
N ILE A 350 -22.24 1.26 -7.34
CA ILE A 350 -22.15 0.47 -6.12
C ILE A 350 -21.02 -0.56 -6.29
N PHE A 351 -19.85 -0.24 -5.75
CA PHE A 351 -18.83 -1.24 -5.46
C PHE A 351 -19.19 -1.97 -4.15
N GLY A 352 -18.84 -3.25 -4.04
CA GLY A 352 -19.06 -4.08 -2.84
C GLY A 352 -20.27 -5.05 -2.92
N GLN A 353 -21.42 -4.64 -3.46
CA GLN A 353 -22.58 -5.54 -3.56
C GLN A 353 -22.47 -6.52 -4.73
N ARG A 354 -21.83 -7.67 -4.49
CA ARG A 354 -21.79 -8.80 -5.41
C ARG A 354 -23.12 -9.55 -5.38
N GLN A 355 -23.86 -9.57 -6.50
CA GLN A 355 -24.92 -10.57 -6.69
C GLN A 355 -24.31 -11.97 -6.59
N VAL A 356 -24.77 -12.77 -5.63
CA VAL A 356 -24.61 -14.22 -5.69
C VAL A 356 -25.53 -14.74 -6.78
N LYS A 357 -25.01 -14.88 -8.00
CA LYS A 357 -25.59 -15.79 -8.97
C LYS A 357 -25.12 -17.20 -8.60
N LEU A 358 -26.11 -18.05 -8.34
CA LEU A 358 -26.00 -19.46 -8.00
C LEU A 358 -25.26 -20.24 -9.10
#